data_AF-A0A7S4DL71-F1
#
_entry.id   AF-A0A7S4DL71-F1
#
_cell.length_a   1.000
_cell.length_b   1.000
_cell.length_c   1.000
_cell.angle_alpha   90.00
_cell.angle_beta   90.00
_cell.angle_gamma   90.00
#
_symmetry.space_group_name_H-M   'P 1'
#
loop_
_entity.id
_entity.type
_entity.pdbx_description
1 polymer ?
#
loop_
_entity_poly.entity_id
_entity_poly.type
_entity_poly.pdbx_seq_one_letter_code
_entity_poly.pdbx_strand_id
1 'polypeptide(L)'
;YGSGEGSFFSVYATLFDNIANIEKEEAEDEGGVGVTLPSFGGADMAGEDTKRFYDIWGNLVSKRNFSFCDKWRLSDAPTRKIRRLMEADNKKQRTKGRKEYHDTIRELVNYVKNKDPRWAAYREAQAEERRRKEIERQISKEKEAKRRKEARARNKIDEEKRAQERLEERRRIYGDEDDDDDDRRKSAEKEQLEVLACALCNKTFKSQKQWNNHAKSKKHKALVNKAKRQQAKARKQAAKAQDNAAGGEAMDDVLDRMVAMDLAKETTHTPAAATPSPQPPQASVEEVVE
;
A
#
# COMPACT_ATOMS: atom_id res chain seq x y z
N TYR A 1 22.50 41.41 -5.71
CA TYR A 1 22.91 40.21 -4.97
C TYR A 1 24.44 40.16 -4.80
N GLY A 2 25.07 41.22 -4.29
CA GLY A 2 26.53 41.23 -4.03
C GLY A 2 26.89 40.60 -2.68
N SER A 3 28.18 40.61 -2.30
CA SER A 3 28.67 40.12 -0.99
C SER A 3 28.91 41.23 0.05
N GLY A 4 28.41 42.44 -0.21
CA GLY A 4 28.57 43.59 0.68
C GLY A 4 27.74 43.52 1.98
N GLU A 5 28.02 44.43 2.89
CA GLU A 5 27.22 44.66 4.09
C GLU A 5 25.78 45.05 3.70
N GLY A 6 24.78 44.40 4.31
CA GLY A 6 23.37 44.56 3.92
C GLY A 6 22.96 43.84 2.63
N SER A 7 23.83 43.01 2.05
CA SER A 7 23.46 42.14 0.94
C SER A 7 22.51 41.02 1.36
N PHE A 8 21.80 40.45 0.37
CA PHE A 8 20.97 39.27 0.57
C PHE A 8 21.70 38.17 1.35
N PHE A 9 22.96 37.86 0.97
CA PHE A 9 23.71 36.79 1.59
C PHE A 9 24.12 37.12 3.03
N SER A 10 24.60 38.34 3.31
CA SER A 10 24.99 38.70 4.68
C SER A 10 23.80 38.79 5.62
N VAL A 11 22.67 39.36 5.17
CA VAL A 11 21.45 39.46 5.99
C VAL A 11 20.91 38.08 6.37
N TYR A 12 20.78 37.17 5.40
CA TYR A 12 20.26 35.83 5.69
C TYR A 12 21.29 34.93 6.36
N ALA A 13 22.59 35.08 6.10
CA ALA A 13 23.63 34.38 6.86
C ALA A 13 23.54 34.71 8.34
N THR A 14 23.53 36.01 8.70
CA THR A 14 23.37 36.44 10.10
C THR A 14 22.07 35.94 10.71
N LEU A 15 20.96 35.96 9.97
CA LEU A 15 19.68 35.46 10.47
C LEU A 15 19.73 33.96 10.79
N PHE A 16 20.22 33.13 9.86
CA PHE A 16 20.30 31.68 10.06
C PHE A 16 21.34 31.31 11.12
N ASP A 17 22.46 32.02 11.20
CA ASP A 17 23.46 31.82 12.25
C ASP A 17 22.88 32.17 13.63
N ASN A 18 22.10 33.25 13.75
CA ASN A 18 21.39 33.58 15.00
C ASN A 18 20.41 32.49 15.41
N ILE A 19 19.61 31.96 14.46
CA ILE A 19 18.69 30.85 14.76
C ILE A 19 19.48 29.60 15.17
N ALA A 20 20.59 29.31 14.50
CA ALA A 20 21.42 28.15 14.82
C ALA A 20 22.06 28.25 16.20
N ASN A 21 22.49 29.44 16.61
CA ASN A 21 23.02 29.69 17.96
C ASN A 21 21.95 29.46 19.03
N ILE A 22 20.73 30.00 18.83
CA ILE A 22 19.62 29.78 19.76
C ILE A 22 19.27 28.28 19.87
N GLU A 23 19.19 27.57 18.75
CA GLU A 23 18.89 26.13 18.75
C GLU A 23 20.01 25.31 19.41
N LYS A 24 21.26 25.76 19.31
CA LYS A 24 22.40 25.13 19.97
C LYS A 24 22.35 25.33 21.48
N GLU A 25 22.18 26.56 21.94
CA GLU A 25 22.08 26.91 23.37
C GLU A 25 20.94 26.12 24.05
N GLU A 26 19.76 26.10 23.44
CA GLU A 26 18.62 25.37 24.02
C GLU A 26 18.77 23.84 23.95
N ALA A 27 19.54 23.32 23.00
CA ALA A 27 19.87 21.90 22.99
C ALA A 27 20.83 21.53 24.12
N GLU A 28 21.82 22.39 24.39
CA GLU A 28 22.79 22.22 25.48
C GLU A 28 22.11 22.30 26.86
N ASP A 29 21.19 23.25 27.06
CA ASP A 29 20.41 23.39 28.30
C ASP A 29 19.55 22.17 28.62
N GLU A 30 19.01 21.51 27.60
CA GLU A 30 18.24 20.26 27.73
C GLU A 30 19.13 19.00 27.82
N GLY A 31 20.45 19.17 27.95
CA GLY A 31 21.42 18.06 28.04
C GLY A 31 21.57 17.25 26.76
N GLY A 32 21.14 17.81 25.62
CA GLY A 32 21.26 17.21 24.30
C GLY A 32 22.60 17.53 23.64
N VAL A 33 23.02 16.70 22.68
CA VAL A 33 24.11 17.07 21.76
C VAL A 33 23.54 18.04 20.73
N GLY A 34 24.03 19.28 20.72
CA GLY A 34 23.61 20.30 19.77
C GLY A 34 23.81 19.84 18.31
N VAL A 35 22.77 20.00 17.49
CA VAL A 35 22.88 19.71 16.05
C VAL A 35 23.59 20.87 15.38
N THR A 36 24.75 20.63 14.78
CA THR A 36 25.45 21.65 13.98
C THR A 36 24.67 21.92 12.70
N LEU A 37 23.97 23.05 12.65
CA LEU A 37 23.23 23.49 11.47
C LEU A 37 24.19 24.13 10.45
N PRO A 38 23.99 23.90 9.14
CA PRO A 38 24.84 24.49 8.11
C PRO A 38 24.62 26.00 8.04
N SER A 39 25.71 26.75 7.87
CA SER A 39 25.63 28.19 7.58
C SER A 39 25.10 28.45 6.16
N PHE A 40 24.48 29.62 5.96
CA PHE A 40 23.90 30.03 4.67
C PHE A 40 24.94 30.21 3.55
N GLY A 41 26.17 30.54 3.93
CA GLY A 41 27.28 30.76 3.00
C GLY A 41 27.14 31.99 2.10
N GLY A 42 28.05 32.08 1.13
CA GLY A 42 28.15 33.19 0.18
C GLY A 42 27.65 32.84 -1.23
N ALA A 43 27.82 33.80 -2.14
CA ALA A 43 27.42 33.66 -3.54
C ALA A 43 28.18 32.56 -4.31
N ASP A 44 29.32 32.12 -3.78
CA ASP A 44 30.24 31.11 -4.32
C ASP A 44 29.88 29.67 -3.93
N MET A 45 28.97 29.48 -2.97
CA MET A 45 28.55 28.15 -2.55
C MET A 45 27.90 27.37 -3.70
N ALA A 46 28.43 26.19 -4.00
CA ALA A 46 28.00 25.36 -5.12
C ALA A 46 26.58 24.81 -4.96
N GLY A 47 25.98 24.35 -6.07
CA GLY A 47 24.57 23.95 -6.12
C GLY A 47 24.19 22.82 -5.15
N GLU A 48 25.06 21.83 -4.93
CA GLU A 48 24.79 20.72 -4.01
C GLU A 48 24.86 21.15 -2.54
N ASP A 49 25.79 22.03 -2.18
CA ASP A 49 25.88 22.61 -0.83
C ASP A 49 24.68 23.52 -0.53
N THR A 50 24.28 24.33 -1.51
CA THR A 50 23.07 25.15 -1.45
C THR A 50 21.83 24.27 -1.24
N LYS A 51 21.74 23.13 -1.94
CA LYS A 51 20.67 22.15 -1.76
C LYS A 51 20.70 21.54 -0.37
N ARG A 52 21.86 21.09 0.09
CA ARG A 52 22.04 20.51 1.42
C ARG A 52 21.61 21.49 2.52
N PHE A 53 21.96 22.78 2.38
CA PHE A 53 21.51 23.82 3.29
C PHE A 53 19.97 23.85 3.39
N TYR A 54 19.28 23.99 2.25
CA TYR A 54 17.81 24.06 2.24
C TYR A 54 17.13 22.77 2.69
N ASP A 55 17.73 21.62 2.45
CA ASP A 55 17.20 20.33 2.89
C ASP A 55 17.30 20.18 4.42
N ILE A 56 18.41 20.60 5.03
CA ILE A 56 18.55 20.56 6.50
C ILE A 56 17.61 21.56 7.16
N TRP A 57 17.62 22.82 6.71
CA TRP A 57 16.80 23.88 7.29
C TRP A 57 15.30 23.68 7.06
N GLY A 58 14.89 23.15 5.90
CA GLY A 58 13.48 22.81 5.63
C GLY A 58 12.95 21.68 6.50
N ASN A 59 13.84 20.84 7.05
CA ASN A 59 13.52 19.71 7.91
C ASN A 59 14.01 19.91 9.35
N LEU A 60 14.22 21.17 9.77
CA LEU A 60 14.67 21.47 11.14
C LEU A 60 13.70 20.90 12.18
N VAL A 61 14.25 20.19 13.16
CA VAL A 61 13.53 19.71 14.34
C VAL A 61 14.12 20.37 15.58
N SER A 62 13.46 21.45 16.01
CA SER A 62 13.87 22.21 17.19
C SER A 62 13.89 21.38 18.47
N LYS A 63 14.94 21.55 19.27
CA LYS A 63 15.12 20.90 20.59
C LYS A 63 14.59 21.72 21.75
N ARG A 64 14.18 22.96 21.50
CA ARG A 64 13.57 23.86 22.49
C ARG A 64 12.44 23.18 23.26
N ASN A 65 12.33 23.49 24.54
CA ASN A 65 11.31 22.86 25.41
C ASN A 65 9.91 23.48 25.26
N PHE A 66 9.82 24.73 24.77
CA PHE A 66 8.59 25.52 24.63
C PHE A 66 7.84 25.74 25.96
N SER A 67 8.52 25.68 27.11
CA SER A 67 7.93 25.91 28.43
C SER A 67 7.32 27.31 28.58
N PHE A 68 7.83 28.30 27.85
CA PHE A 68 7.25 29.65 27.80
C PHE A 68 5.83 29.70 27.20
N CYS A 69 5.39 28.64 26.51
CA CYS A 69 4.01 28.51 26.04
C CYS A 69 3.04 28.01 27.14
N ASP A 70 3.54 27.61 28.31
CA ASP A 70 2.70 27.09 29.39
C ASP A 70 1.79 28.19 29.93
N LYS A 71 0.48 27.94 29.88
CA LYS A 71 -0.55 28.87 30.36
C LYS A 71 -0.76 28.76 31.87
N TRP A 72 -0.52 27.58 32.43
CA TRP A 72 -0.85 27.25 33.81
C TRP A 72 0.41 26.95 34.61
N ARG A 73 0.50 27.48 35.84
CA ARG A 73 1.51 27.04 36.81
C ARG A 73 0.96 25.85 37.59
N LEU A 74 1.65 24.71 37.55
CA LEU A 74 1.17 23.47 38.18
C LEU A 74 1.05 23.56 39.71
N SER A 75 1.74 24.52 40.34
CA SER A 75 1.64 24.86 41.76
C SER A 75 0.24 25.34 42.17
N ASP A 76 -0.48 25.96 41.25
CA ASP A 76 -1.76 26.63 41.54
C ASP A 76 -2.94 25.65 41.50
N ALA A 77 -2.66 24.37 41.18
CA ALA A 77 -3.67 23.34 41.04
C ALA A 77 -4.25 22.93 42.42
N PRO A 78 -5.55 23.16 42.67
CA PRO A 78 -6.16 22.87 43.97
C PRO A 78 -6.29 21.36 44.25
N THR A 79 -6.32 20.54 43.19
CA THR A 79 -6.46 19.09 43.30
C THR A 79 -5.62 18.39 42.25
N ARG A 80 -5.30 17.10 42.48
CA ARG A 80 -4.61 16.25 41.51
C ARG A 80 -5.33 16.18 40.15
N LYS A 81 -6.66 16.21 40.15
CA LYS A 81 -7.47 16.18 38.92
C LYS A 81 -7.27 17.46 38.12
N ILE A 82 -7.29 18.61 38.78
CA ILE A 82 -7.05 19.91 38.13
C ILE A 82 -5.61 20.01 37.63
N ARG A 83 -4.63 19.54 38.40
CA ARG A 83 -3.22 19.50 37.97
C ARG A 83 -3.03 18.74 36.66
N ARG A 84 -3.68 17.57 36.51
CA ARG A 84 -3.64 16.78 35.27
C ARG A 84 -4.25 17.51 34.08
N LEU A 85 -5.33 18.26 34.29
CA LEU A 85 -5.95 19.06 33.24
C LEU A 85 -5.03 20.22 32.82
N MET A 86 -4.39 20.87 33.80
CA MET A 86 -3.39 21.94 33.55
C MET A 86 -2.17 21.40 32.80
N GLU A 87 -1.63 20.24 33.19
CA GLU A 87 -0.54 19.56 32.47
C GLU A 87 -0.92 19.22 31.02
N ALA A 88 -2.14 18.72 30.80
CA ALA A 88 -2.64 18.40 29.47
C ALA A 88 -2.78 19.65 28.60
N ASP A 89 -3.30 20.76 29.14
CA ASP A 89 -3.42 22.02 28.41
C ASP A 89 -2.04 22.63 28.13
N ASN A 90 -1.12 22.64 29.10
CA ASN A 90 0.26 23.08 28.87
C ASN A 90 0.92 22.26 27.76
N LYS A 91 0.82 20.91 27.81
CA LYS A 91 1.35 20.05 26.73
C LYS A 91 0.75 20.40 25.37
N LYS A 92 -0.54 20.71 25.31
CA LYS A 92 -1.22 21.17 24.09
C LYS A 92 -0.66 22.51 23.61
N GLN A 93 -0.47 23.49 24.50
CA GLN A 93 0.13 24.79 24.15
C GLN A 93 1.56 24.63 23.64
N ARG A 94 2.39 23.81 24.30
CA ARG A 94 3.76 23.53 23.83
C ARG A 94 3.78 22.85 22.47
N THR A 95 2.87 21.90 22.23
CA THR A 95 2.75 21.24 20.92
C THR A 95 2.34 22.24 19.84
N LYS A 96 1.41 23.15 20.16
CA LYS A 96 0.98 24.23 19.26
C LYS A 96 2.14 25.19 18.97
N GLY A 97 2.83 25.70 19.99
CA GLY A 97 3.96 26.61 19.84
C GLY A 97 5.12 25.99 19.05
N ARG A 98 5.41 24.70 19.28
CA ARG A 98 6.40 23.96 18.47
C ARG A 98 6.01 23.89 17.00
N LYS A 99 4.73 23.62 16.72
CA LYS A 99 4.20 23.58 15.36
C LYS A 99 4.32 24.96 14.68
N GLU A 100 3.88 26.02 15.35
CA GLU A 100 3.96 27.40 14.84
C GLU A 100 5.41 27.82 14.58
N TYR A 101 6.33 27.47 15.47
CA TYR A 101 7.76 27.71 15.25
C TYR A 101 8.30 26.94 14.03
N HIS A 102 7.97 25.65 13.87
CA HIS A 102 8.40 24.90 12.69
C HIS A 102 7.78 25.43 11.39
N ASP A 103 6.51 25.84 11.43
CA ASP A 103 5.83 26.40 10.26
C ASP A 103 6.44 27.75 9.86
N THR A 104 6.76 28.63 10.82
CA THR A 104 7.45 29.90 10.53
C THR A 104 8.86 29.70 9.97
N ILE A 105 9.64 28.74 10.49
CA ILE A 105 10.95 28.39 9.90
C ILE A 105 10.80 27.87 8.47
N ARG A 106 9.83 26.98 8.20
CA ARG A 106 9.58 26.48 6.83
C ARG A 106 9.18 27.61 5.89
N GLU A 107 8.33 28.53 6.33
CA GLU A 107 7.94 29.70 5.56
C GLU A 107 9.14 30.60 5.25
N LEU A 108 9.98 30.89 6.25
CA LEU A 108 11.23 31.63 6.08
C LEU A 108 12.15 30.95 5.06
N VAL A 109 12.42 29.65 5.25
CA VAL A 109 13.28 28.86 4.36
C VAL A 109 12.75 28.88 2.94
N ASN A 110 11.44 28.67 2.74
CA ASN A 110 10.82 28.72 1.41
C ASN A 110 10.89 30.11 0.79
N TYR A 111 10.68 31.16 1.59
CA TYR A 111 10.80 32.55 1.12
C TYR A 111 12.21 32.86 0.62
N VAL A 112 13.24 32.54 1.42
CA VAL A 112 14.65 32.73 1.05
C VAL A 112 15.00 31.89 -0.16
N LYS A 113 14.62 30.61 -0.18
CA LYS A 113 14.83 29.67 -1.29
C LYS A 113 14.26 30.16 -2.61
N ASN A 114 13.11 30.83 -2.58
CA ASN A 114 12.48 31.41 -3.76
C ASN A 114 13.18 32.69 -4.26
N LYS A 115 13.94 33.38 -3.40
CA LYS A 115 14.68 34.61 -3.72
C LYS A 115 16.17 34.38 -3.99
N ASP A 116 16.69 33.21 -3.65
CA ASP A 116 18.11 32.89 -3.77
C ASP A 116 18.50 32.60 -5.23
N PRO A 117 19.41 33.40 -5.83
CA PRO A 117 19.91 33.16 -7.18
C PRO A 117 20.62 31.81 -7.35
N ARG A 118 21.31 31.31 -6.32
CA ARG A 118 22.00 30.02 -6.36
C ARG A 118 21.00 28.88 -6.52
N TRP A 119 19.87 28.98 -5.83
CA TRP A 119 18.79 28.01 -5.92
C TRP A 119 18.07 28.07 -7.27
N ALA A 120 17.87 29.27 -7.82
CA ALA A 120 17.32 29.45 -9.17
C ALA A 120 18.19 28.76 -10.22
N ALA A 121 19.51 28.99 -10.19
CA ALA A 121 20.48 28.34 -11.07
C ALA A 121 20.49 26.81 -10.91
N TYR A 122 20.47 26.32 -9.66
CA TYR A 122 20.39 24.89 -9.38
C TYR A 122 19.11 24.26 -9.97
N ARG A 123 17.96 24.92 -9.82
CA ARG A 123 16.68 24.43 -10.38
C ARG A 123 16.69 24.38 -11.90
N GLU A 124 17.30 25.35 -12.54
CA GLU A 124 17.43 25.41 -14.00
C GLU A 124 18.33 24.27 -14.50
N ALA A 125 19.51 24.09 -13.91
CA ALA A 125 20.41 22.98 -14.22
C ALA A 125 19.72 21.61 -14.04
N GLN A 126 18.96 21.43 -12.96
CA GLN A 126 18.17 20.21 -12.72
C GLN A 126 16.99 20.04 -13.69
N ALA A 127 16.41 21.12 -14.20
CA ALA A 127 15.38 21.05 -15.22
C ALA A 127 15.97 20.66 -16.57
N GLU A 128 17.12 21.21 -16.93
CA GLU A 128 17.85 20.87 -18.16
C GLU A 128 18.31 19.41 -18.15
N GLU A 129 18.90 18.94 -17.05
CA GLU A 129 19.34 17.55 -16.91
C GLU A 129 18.17 16.57 -17.07
N ARG A 130 17.01 16.89 -16.47
CA ARG A 130 15.79 16.08 -16.63
C ARG A 130 15.27 16.08 -18.06
N ARG A 131 15.28 17.24 -18.74
CA ARG A 131 14.89 17.32 -20.16
C ARG A 131 15.84 16.49 -21.03
N ARG A 132 17.14 16.56 -20.79
CA ARG A 132 18.14 15.76 -21.51
C ARG A 132 17.91 14.27 -21.32
N LYS A 133 17.71 13.82 -20.08
CA LYS A 133 17.40 12.42 -19.75
C LYS A 133 16.09 11.94 -20.38
N GLU A 134 15.07 12.78 -20.43
CA GLU A 134 13.80 12.43 -21.08
C GLU A 134 13.96 12.30 -22.60
N ILE A 135 14.67 13.23 -23.25
CA ILE A 135 14.97 13.14 -24.70
C ILE A 135 15.75 11.85 -25.00
N GLU A 136 16.78 11.54 -24.22
CA GLU A 136 17.57 10.31 -24.37
C GLU A 136 16.68 9.06 -24.21
N ARG A 137 15.79 9.06 -23.21
CA ARG A 137 14.83 7.99 -22.99
C ARG A 137 13.85 7.83 -24.16
N GLN A 138 13.38 8.93 -24.75
CA GLN A 138 12.49 8.89 -25.92
C GLN A 138 13.21 8.34 -27.15
N ILE A 139 14.44 8.80 -27.42
CA ILE A 139 15.27 8.28 -28.51
C ILE A 139 15.52 6.78 -28.33
N SER A 140 15.83 6.34 -27.11
CA SER A 140 16.04 4.92 -26.80
C SER A 140 14.79 4.08 -27.06
N LYS A 141 13.62 4.54 -26.57
CA LYS A 141 12.33 3.89 -26.82
C LYS A 141 11.97 3.84 -28.31
N GLU A 142 12.24 4.90 -29.06
CA GLU A 142 11.96 4.95 -30.50
C GLU A 142 12.85 3.97 -31.27
N LYS A 143 14.16 3.93 -30.96
CA LYS A 143 15.10 2.96 -31.52
C LYS A 143 14.67 1.52 -31.22
N GLU A 144 14.28 1.24 -29.98
CA GLU A 144 13.78 -0.09 -29.59
C GLU A 144 12.47 -0.45 -30.32
N ALA A 145 11.53 0.49 -30.41
CA ALA A 145 10.28 0.29 -31.13
C ALA A 145 10.51 0.04 -32.63
N LYS A 146 11.46 0.76 -33.25
CA LYS A 146 11.87 0.55 -34.64
C LYS A 146 12.48 -0.84 -34.83
N ARG A 147 13.44 -1.24 -33.99
CA ARG A 147 14.03 -2.59 -34.01
C ARG A 147 12.97 -3.69 -33.87
N ARG A 148 12.00 -3.50 -32.96
CA ARG A 148 10.90 -4.46 -32.77
C ARG A 148 9.97 -4.54 -33.97
N LYS A 149 9.66 -3.41 -34.62
CA LYS A 149 8.88 -3.39 -35.86
C LYS A 149 9.61 -4.11 -37.00
N GLU A 150 10.90 -3.83 -37.18
CA GLU A 150 11.74 -4.50 -38.19
C GLU A 150 11.84 -6.01 -37.94
N ALA A 151 12.03 -6.44 -36.69
CA ALA A 151 12.04 -7.86 -36.34
C ALA A 151 10.70 -8.54 -36.63
N ARG A 152 9.57 -7.90 -36.31
CA ARG A 152 8.23 -8.41 -36.66
C ARG A 152 8.02 -8.52 -38.17
N ALA A 153 8.47 -7.52 -38.93
CA ALA A 153 8.37 -7.55 -40.39
C ALA A 153 9.20 -8.69 -40.99
N ARG A 154 10.43 -8.89 -40.50
CA ARG A 154 11.28 -10.03 -40.91
C ARG A 154 10.63 -11.37 -40.57
N ASN A 155 10.09 -11.53 -39.37
CA ASN A 155 9.42 -12.77 -38.97
C ASN A 155 8.19 -13.06 -39.84
N LYS A 156 7.41 -12.04 -40.21
CA LYS A 156 6.24 -12.19 -41.11
C LYS A 156 6.66 -12.66 -42.50
N ILE A 157 7.72 -12.07 -43.07
CA ILE A 157 8.25 -12.48 -44.38
C ILE A 157 8.76 -13.93 -44.33
N ASP A 158 9.47 -14.30 -43.26
CA ASP A 158 10.00 -15.65 -43.06
C ASP A 158 8.87 -16.69 -42.87
N GLU A 159 7.80 -16.33 -42.15
CA GLU A 159 6.60 -17.16 -42.01
C GLU A 159 5.85 -17.35 -43.33
N GLU A 160 5.70 -16.28 -44.12
CA GLU A 160 5.08 -16.34 -45.46
C GLU A 160 5.88 -17.24 -46.41
N LYS A 161 7.22 -17.14 -46.40
CA LYS A 161 8.09 -18.04 -47.18
C LYS A 161 7.95 -19.50 -46.78
N ARG A 162 7.99 -19.81 -45.47
CA ARG A 162 7.76 -21.18 -44.98
C ARG A 162 6.36 -21.69 -45.33
N ALA A 163 5.35 -20.83 -45.31
CA ALA A 163 4.00 -21.20 -45.72
C ALA A 163 3.93 -21.52 -47.22
N GLN A 164 4.58 -20.71 -48.06
CA GLN A 164 4.67 -20.94 -49.49
C GLN A 164 5.42 -22.24 -49.81
N GLU A 165 6.57 -22.50 -49.17
CA GLU A 165 7.33 -23.75 -49.32
C GLU A 165 6.48 -24.98 -48.96
N ARG A 166 5.71 -24.93 -47.86
CA ARG A 166 4.77 -26.01 -47.49
C ARG A 166 3.67 -26.22 -48.54
N LEU A 167 3.15 -25.14 -49.13
CA LEU A 167 2.14 -25.23 -50.19
C LEU A 167 2.74 -25.84 -51.47
N GLU A 168 3.94 -25.43 -51.85
CA GLU A 168 4.64 -25.98 -53.01
C GLU A 168 5.02 -27.45 -52.82
N GLU A 169 5.48 -27.84 -51.64
CA GLU A 169 5.74 -29.25 -51.29
C GLU A 169 4.46 -30.09 -51.35
N ARG A 170 3.36 -29.60 -50.79
CA ARG A 170 2.04 -30.26 -50.90
C ARG A 170 1.63 -30.45 -52.36
N ARG A 171 1.80 -29.42 -53.21
CA ARG A 171 1.51 -29.50 -54.65
C ARG A 171 2.41 -30.50 -55.38
N ARG A 172 3.67 -30.67 -54.95
CA ARG A 172 4.58 -31.68 -55.52
C ARG A 172 4.19 -33.11 -55.14
N ILE A 173 3.74 -33.34 -53.90
CA ILE A 173 3.39 -34.69 -53.42
C ILE A 173 2.02 -35.13 -53.95
N TYR A 174 1.03 -34.24 -53.96
CA TYR A 174 -0.37 -34.59 -54.24
C TYR A 174 -0.88 -34.11 -55.61
N GLY A 175 -0.07 -33.40 -56.40
CA GLY A 175 -0.50 -32.86 -57.71
C GLY A 175 -1.39 -31.62 -57.59
N ASP A 176 -1.75 -31.03 -58.73
CA ASP A 176 -2.63 -29.85 -58.87
C ASP A 176 -4.11 -30.28 -58.95
N GLU A 177 -4.47 -31.34 -58.21
CA GLU A 177 -5.87 -31.76 -58.12
C GLU A 177 -6.60 -30.71 -57.30
N ASP A 178 -7.22 -29.78 -58.04
CA ASP A 178 -8.10 -28.76 -57.53
C ASP A 178 -9.14 -29.39 -56.60
N ASP A 179 -9.26 -28.72 -55.47
CA ASP A 179 -10.07 -28.95 -54.29
C ASP A 179 -11.59 -28.84 -54.59
N ASP A 180 -12.08 -29.41 -55.69
CA ASP A 180 -13.53 -29.50 -55.98
C ASP A 180 -14.28 -30.27 -54.87
N ASP A 181 -13.55 -31.04 -54.06
CA ASP A 181 -14.09 -31.74 -52.89
C ASP A 181 -14.07 -30.89 -51.59
N ASP A 182 -13.19 -29.90 -51.44
CA ASP A 182 -13.18 -29.02 -50.25
C ASP A 182 -14.24 -27.92 -50.33
N ASP A 183 -14.63 -27.46 -51.53
CA ASP A 183 -15.81 -26.59 -51.67
C ASP A 183 -17.12 -27.36 -51.39
N ARG A 184 -17.19 -28.66 -51.71
CA ARG A 184 -18.29 -29.53 -51.27
C ARG A 184 -18.27 -29.79 -49.76
N ARG A 185 -17.09 -29.95 -49.16
CA ARG A 185 -16.94 -30.17 -47.71
C ARG A 185 -17.21 -28.91 -46.89
N LYS A 186 -16.78 -27.73 -47.37
CA LYS A 186 -17.15 -26.41 -46.80
C LYS A 186 -18.64 -26.10 -46.96
N SER A 187 -19.27 -26.55 -48.04
CA SER A 187 -20.73 -26.42 -48.23
C SER A 187 -21.51 -27.32 -47.26
N ALA A 188 -21.03 -28.55 -47.01
CA ALA A 188 -21.62 -29.47 -46.04
C ALA A 188 -21.37 -29.04 -44.57
N GLU A 189 -20.24 -28.42 -44.26
CA GLU A 189 -19.94 -27.88 -42.91
C GLU A 189 -20.69 -26.56 -42.63
N LYS A 190 -21.08 -25.81 -43.67
CA LYS A 190 -21.96 -24.64 -43.58
C LYS A 190 -23.40 -24.99 -43.18
N GLU A 191 -23.82 -26.25 -43.29
CA GLU A 191 -25.14 -26.70 -42.84
C GLU A 191 -25.18 -26.99 -41.32
N GLN A 192 -24.02 -27.14 -40.66
CA GLN A 192 -23.91 -27.09 -39.19
C GLN A 192 -23.75 -25.64 -38.71
N LEU A 193 -24.72 -24.78 -39.06
CA LEU A 193 -24.86 -23.48 -38.42
C LEU A 193 -25.13 -23.70 -36.93
N GLU A 194 -24.12 -23.50 -36.07
CA GLU A 194 -24.32 -23.35 -34.63
C GLU A 194 -25.37 -22.26 -34.39
N VAL A 195 -26.60 -22.67 -34.13
CA VAL A 195 -27.70 -21.76 -33.82
C VAL A 195 -27.42 -21.17 -32.44
N LEU A 196 -26.80 -20.01 -32.42
CA LEU A 196 -26.46 -19.30 -31.20
C LEU A 196 -27.75 -18.80 -30.53
N ALA A 197 -28.08 -19.31 -29.35
CA ALA A 197 -29.28 -18.93 -28.62
C ALA A 197 -28.97 -18.11 -27.37
N CYS A 198 -29.77 -17.08 -27.09
CA CYS A 198 -29.74 -16.37 -25.82
C CYS A 198 -30.84 -16.89 -24.88
N ALA A 199 -30.45 -17.60 -23.83
CA ALA A 199 -31.37 -18.17 -22.84
C ALA A 199 -32.16 -17.12 -22.03
N LEU A 200 -31.69 -15.87 -21.95
CA LEU A 200 -32.39 -14.80 -21.24
C LEU A 200 -33.45 -14.09 -22.09
N CYS A 201 -33.30 -14.17 -23.41
CA CYS A 201 -34.16 -13.47 -24.37
C CYS A 201 -34.96 -14.43 -25.24
N ASN A 202 -34.69 -15.74 -25.14
CA ASN A 202 -35.23 -16.82 -25.97
C ASN A 202 -35.16 -16.49 -27.48
N LYS A 203 -34.00 -16.01 -27.91
CA LYS A 203 -33.73 -15.64 -29.32
C LYS A 203 -32.58 -16.46 -29.88
N THR A 204 -32.78 -16.98 -31.08
CA THR A 204 -31.77 -17.71 -31.85
C THR A 204 -31.18 -16.81 -32.94
N PHE A 205 -29.90 -16.98 -33.23
CA PHE A 205 -29.14 -16.17 -34.18
C PHE A 205 -28.39 -17.09 -35.14
N LYS A 206 -28.38 -16.71 -36.42
CA LYS A 206 -27.75 -17.49 -37.50
C LYS A 206 -26.30 -17.07 -37.77
N SER A 207 -25.76 -16.12 -37.01
CA SER A 207 -24.41 -15.60 -37.18
C SER A 207 -23.88 -15.00 -35.88
N GLN A 208 -22.58 -15.21 -35.62
CA GLN A 208 -21.87 -14.63 -34.49
C GLN A 208 -21.96 -13.10 -34.44
N LYS A 209 -22.01 -12.44 -35.60
CA LYS A 209 -22.14 -10.97 -35.69
C LYS A 209 -23.50 -10.49 -35.18
N GLN A 210 -24.58 -11.23 -35.47
CA GLN A 210 -25.93 -10.92 -34.99
C GLN A 210 -26.05 -11.13 -33.48
N TRP A 211 -25.46 -12.22 -32.96
CA TRP A 211 -25.39 -12.49 -31.54
C TRP A 211 -24.61 -11.40 -30.77
N ASN A 212 -23.46 -10.98 -31.28
CA ASN A 212 -22.64 -9.92 -30.67
C ASN A 212 -23.39 -8.58 -30.58
N ASN A 213 -24.17 -8.24 -31.61
CA ASN A 213 -25.00 -7.04 -31.59
C ASN A 213 -26.16 -7.17 -30.58
N HIS A 214 -26.78 -8.35 -30.48
CA HIS A 214 -27.79 -8.62 -29.46
C HIS A 214 -27.22 -8.50 -28.04
N ALA A 215 -26.07 -9.11 -27.77
CA ALA A 215 -25.38 -9.06 -26.47
C ALA A 215 -25.02 -7.62 -26.06
N LYS A 216 -24.70 -6.76 -27.04
CA LYS A 216 -24.39 -5.34 -26.80
C LYS A 216 -25.64 -4.45 -26.62
N SER A 217 -26.83 -4.93 -26.97
CA SER A 217 -28.07 -4.16 -26.92
C SER A 217 -28.45 -3.76 -25.48
N LYS A 218 -29.07 -2.58 -25.33
CA LYS A 218 -29.52 -2.06 -24.04
C LYS A 218 -30.53 -3.01 -23.35
N LYS A 219 -31.41 -3.66 -24.12
CA LYS A 219 -32.42 -4.60 -23.61
C LYS A 219 -31.77 -5.87 -23.04
N HIS A 220 -30.83 -6.49 -23.74
CA HIS A 220 -30.13 -7.69 -23.25
C HIS A 220 -29.31 -7.38 -21.99
N LYS A 221 -28.53 -6.29 -21.98
CA LYS A 221 -27.75 -5.87 -20.81
C LYS A 221 -28.61 -5.60 -19.57
N ALA A 222 -29.79 -5.00 -19.75
CA ALA A 222 -30.73 -4.77 -18.65
C ALA A 222 -31.24 -6.08 -18.03
N LEU A 223 -31.58 -7.08 -18.86
CA LEU A 223 -32.01 -8.40 -18.40
C LEU A 223 -30.87 -9.15 -17.71
N VAL A 224 -29.65 -9.13 -18.26
CA VAL A 224 -28.46 -9.73 -17.63
C VAL A 224 -28.20 -9.13 -16.25
N ASN A 225 -28.28 -7.80 -16.12
CA ASN A 225 -28.07 -7.13 -14.84
C ASN A 225 -29.17 -7.44 -13.83
N LYS A 226 -30.42 -7.58 -14.27
CA LYS A 226 -31.53 -8.01 -13.42
C LYS A 226 -31.32 -9.45 -12.91
N ALA A 227 -30.94 -10.36 -13.79
CA ALA A 227 -30.64 -11.76 -13.44
C ALA A 227 -29.46 -11.85 -12.44
N LYS A 228 -28.37 -11.12 -12.67
CA LYS A 228 -27.22 -11.05 -11.74
C LYS A 228 -27.62 -10.54 -10.35
N ARG A 229 -28.48 -9.52 -10.27
CA ARG A 229 -29.00 -9.00 -9.00
C ARG A 229 -29.87 -10.02 -8.28
N GLN A 230 -30.72 -10.75 -9.01
CA GLN A 230 -31.56 -11.80 -8.42
C GLN A 230 -30.72 -12.97 -7.91
N GLN A 231 -29.72 -13.41 -8.67
CA GLN A 231 -28.80 -14.47 -8.26
C GLN A 231 -27.97 -14.08 -7.03
N ALA A 232 -27.49 -12.83 -6.96
CA ALA A 232 -26.77 -12.33 -5.78
C ALA A 232 -27.67 -12.26 -4.54
N LYS A 233 -28.94 -11.87 -4.70
CA LYS A 233 -29.93 -11.89 -3.60
C LYS A 233 -30.22 -13.31 -3.13
N ALA A 234 -30.45 -14.24 -4.05
CA ALA A 234 -30.67 -15.66 -3.74
C ALA A 234 -29.45 -16.29 -3.05
N ARG A 235 -28.23 -15.97 -3.49
CA ARG A 235 -26.99 -16.46 -2.84
C ARG A 235 -26.80 -15.91 -1.43
N LYS A 236 -27.15 -14.63 -1.19
CA LYS A 236 -27.15 -14.05 0.17
C LYS A 236 -28.23 -14.66 1.06
N GLN A 237 -29.41 -14.94 0.51
CA GLN A 237 -30.49 -15.61 1.24
C GLN A 237 -30.14 -17.07 1.57
N ALA A 238 -29.50 -17.79 0.64
CA ALA A 238 -28.99 -19.14 0.86
C ALA A 238 -27.87 -19.16 1.91
N ALA A 239 -26.93 -18.21 1.87
CA ALA A 239 -25.90 -18.07 2.89
C ALA A 239 -26.50 -17.78 4.27
N LYS A 240 -27.47 -16.85 4.35
CA LYS A 240 -28.17 -16.55 5.61
C LYS A 240 -29.00 -17.74 6.12
N ALA A 241 -29.53 -18.58 5.23
CA ALA A 241 -30.24 -19.81 5.61
C ALA A 241 -29.27 -20.88 6.14
N GLN A 242 -28.05 -20.97 5.59
CA GLN A 242 -26.98 -21.83 6.11
C GLN A 242 -26.45 -21.35 7.46
N ASP A 243 -26.26 -20.04 7.64
CA ASP A 243 -25.84 -19.45 8.92
C ASP A 243 -26.91 -19.64 10.00
N ASN A 244 -28.20 -19.54 9.65
CA ASN A 244 -29.30 -19.83 10.57
C ASN A 244 -29.44 -21.34 10.89
N ALA A 245 -29.10 -22.23 9.95
CA ALA A 245 -29.08 -23.68 10.20
C ALA A 245 -27.91 -24.09 11.12
N ALA A 246 -26.72 -23.52 10.91
CA ALA A 246 -25.56 -23.72 11.79
C ALA A 246 -25.75 -23.09 13.19
N GLY A 247 -26.48 -21.96 13.26
CA GLY A 247 -26.93 -21.40 14.53
C GLY A 247 -27.88 -22.34 15.27
N GLY A 248 -28.79 -23.00 14.53
CA GLY A 248 -29.72 -24.01 15.03
C GLY A 248 -29.08 -25.22 15.70
N GLU A 249 -28.03 -25.77 15.08
CA GLU A 249 -27.30 -26.92 15.64
C GLU A 249 -26.50 -26.55 16.90
N ALA A 250 -26.08 -25.30 17.04
CA ALA A 250 -25.33 -24.84 18.21
C ALA A 250 -26.18 -24.64 19.47
N MET A 251 -27.50 -24.42 19.36
CA MET A 251 -28.38 -24.34 20.52
C MET A 251 -28.92 -25.69 21.01
N ASP A 252 -29.01 -26.70 20.13
CA ASP A 252 -29.30 -28.08 20.55
C ASP A 252 -28.12 -28.69 21.33
N ASP A 253 -26.86 -28.43 20.92
CA ASP A 253 -25.64 -28.90 21.62
C ASP A 253 -25.46 -28.25 23.01
N VAL A 254 -25.93 -27.01 23.20
CA VAL A 254 -25.91 -26.32 24.50
C VAL A 254 -27.01 -26.85 25.44
N LEU A 255 -28.18 -27.22 24.91
CA LEU A 255 -29.26 -27.81 25.71
C LEU A 255 -28.87 -29.20 26.21
N ASP A 256 -28.25 -30.02 25.35
CA ASP A 256 -27.80 -31.39 25.71
C ASP A 256 -26.68 -31.34 26.77
N ARG A 257 -25.80 -30.33 26.69
CA ARG A 257 -24.74 -30.10 27.67
C ARG A 257 -25.23 -29.55 29.01
N MET A 258 -26.35 -28.82 29.04
CA MET A 258 -26.98 -28.38 30.29
C MET A 258 -27.68 -29.54 31.02
N VAL A 259 -28.34 -30.44 30.29
CA VAL A 259 -28.98 -31.64 30.88
C VAL A 259 -27.93 -32.59 31.49
N ALA A 260 -26.74 -32.69 30.89
CA ALA A 260 -25.64 -33.50 31.41
C ALA A 260 -25.02 -32.97 32.72
N MET A 261 -25.09 -31.66 33.01
CA MET A 261 -24.52 -31.07 34.22
C MET A 261 -25.40 -31.22 35.46
N ASP A 262 -26.72 -31.36 35.31
CA ASP A 262 -27.64 -31.56 36.44
C ASP A 262 -27.62 -33.00 36.98
N LEU A 263 -27.18 -33.98 36.19
CA LEU A 263 -27.07 -35.38 36.63
C LEU A 263 -25.84 -35.67 37.51
N ALA A 264 -24.85 -34.77 37.55
CA ALA A 264 -23.58 -34.97 38.25
C ALA A 264 -23.55 -34.41 39.68
N LYS A 265 -24.63 -33.78 40.18
CA LYS A 265 -24.68 -33.14 41.50
C LYS A 265 -25.27 -33.98 42.63
N GLU A 266 -25.74 -35.21 42.39
CA GLU A 266 -26.41 -36.02 43.42
C GLU A 266 -25.55 -37.04 44.20
N THR A 267 -24.24 -37.16 43.94
CA THR A 267 -23.43 -38.17 44.66
C THR A 267 -22.14 -37.59 45.25
N THR A 268 -22.18 -37.13 46.51
CA THR A 268 -21.14 -37.39 47.54
C THR A 268 -21.59 -36.88 48.91
N HIS A 269 -21.89 -37.79 49.83
CA HIS A 269 -22.12 -37.49 51.26
C HIS A 269 -21.70 -38.70 52.12
N THR A 270 -20.59 -38.63 52.88
CA THR A 270 -20.44 -39.31 54.20
C THR A 270 -19.17 -38.86 54.97
N PRO A 271 -19.18 -38.73 56.32
CA PRO A 271 -18.02 -38.27 57.12
C PRO A 271 -17.48 -39.24 58.22
N ALA A 272 -16.28 -38.87 58.75
CA ALA A 272 -15.78 -38.89 60.15
C ALA A 272 -15.02 -40.10 60.82
N ALA A 273 -13.74 -39.80 61.19
CA ALA A 273 -13.07 -39.88 62.52
C ALA A 273 -12.24 -41.10 63.06
N ALA A 274 -11.06 -40.73 63.61
CA ALA A 274 -10.26 -41.26 64.76
C ALA A 274 -9.09 -42.28 64.58
N THR A 275 -7.91 -41.90 65.13
CA THR A 275 -6.59 -42.57 65.35
C THR A 275 -6.57 -43.46 66.63
N PRO A 276 -5.49 -44.19 67.11
CA PRO A 276 -4.04 -44.30 66.73
C PRO A 276 -3.31 -45.70 66.84
N SER A 277 -1.99 -45.72 66.51
CA SER A 277 -0.84 -46.45 67.16
C SER A 277 -0.39 -47.89 66.77
N PRO A 278 0.90 -48.29 67.03
CA PRO A 278 1.79 -48.98 66.08
C PRO A 278 2.35 -50.37 66.51
N GLN A 279 3.09 -51.05 65.62
CA GLN A 279 3.88 -52.28 65.93
C GLN A 279 5.26 -52.35 65.24
N PRO A 280 6.20 -53.19 65.74
CA PRO A 280 7.67 -52.97 65.75
C PRO A 280 8.46 -53.86 64.75
N PRO A 281 9.82 -53.76 64.69
CA PRO A 281 10.66 -54.20 63.57
C PRO A 281 11.38 -55.54 63.81
N GLN A 282 12.03 -56.11 62.78
CA GLN A 282 13.22 -57.02 62.70
C GLN A 282 13.17 -57.72 61.31
N ALA A 283 14.22 -58.20 60.62
CA ALA A 283 15.68 -58.11 60.64
C ALA A 283 16.17 -58.68 59.28
N SER A 284 17.41 -58.39 58.93
CA SER A 284 18.21 -58.80 57.77
C SER A 284 18.42 -60.32 57.60
N VAL A 285 18.63 -60.77 56.35
CA VAL A 285 19.65 -61.79 55.99
C VAL A 285 20.05 -61.65 54.51
N GLU A 286 21.36 -61.76 54.29
CA GLU A 286 22.06 -61.92 53.01
C GLU A 286 21.75 -63.28 52.35
N GLU A 287 21.84 -63.37 51.02
CA GLU A 287 22.36 -64.58 50.37
C GLU A 287 23.06 -64.23 49.04
N VAL A 288 24.27 -64.74 48.91
CA VAL A 288 25.20 -64.75 47.77
C VAL A 288 24.87 -65.96 46.88
N VAL A 289 25.62 -66.12 45.77
CA VAL A 289 25.79 -67.32 44.90
C VAL A 289 25.06 -67.13 43.55
N GLU A 290 25.69 -67.15 42.37
CA GLU A 290 27.01 -67.64 41.91
C GLU A 290 27.47 -66.80 40.69
#